data_AF-A0A2A6BCE3-F1
#
_entry.id   AF-A0A2A6BCE3-F1
#
_cell.length_a   1.000
_cell.length_b   1.000
_cell.length_c   1.000
_cell.angle_alpha   90.00
_cell.angle_beta   90.00
_cell.angle_gamma   90.00
#
_symmetry.space_group_name_H-M   'P 1'
#
loop_
_entity.id
_entity.type
_entity.pdbx_description
1 polymer ?
#
loop_
_entity_poly.entity_id
_entity_poly.type
_entity_poly.pdbx_seq_one_letter_code
_entity_poly.pdbx_strand_id
1 'polypeptide(L)'
;MLRSNFAARPLVTVYSDKNEDTQTRIKLPAVFRAPIRSDVVCFMHDQVSKIKRQSYAVSTKAGHQTSAESWGTGRAVARIPRVRGGGTYRSGQGAFGNMR
;
A
#
# COMPACT_ATOMS: atom_id res chain seq x y z
N MET A 1 23.59 29.70 16.44
CA MET A 1 22.68 30.86 16.62
C MET A 1 21.51 30.67 15.67
N LEU A 2 20.29 30.44 16.18
CA LEU A 2 18.99 30.89 15.64
C LEU A 2 17.81 30.27 16.41
N ARG A 3 17.43 31.04 17.45
CA ARG A 3 16.14 31.21 18.13
C ARG A 3 14.94 30.36 17.65
N SER A 4 14.28 29.69 18.60
CA SER A 4 12.88 30.01 18.93
C SER A 4 12.56 29.54 20.35
N ASN A 5 12.32 30.50 21.23
CA ASN A 5 11.65 30.29 22.50
C ASN A 5 10.19 29.99 22.13
N PHE A 6 9.87 28.74 21.76
CA PHE A 6 8.49 28.32 21.49
C PHE A 6 7.70 28.70 22.75
N ALA A 7 6.63 29.48 22.59
CA ALA A 7 5.83 30.07 23.66
C ALA A 7 5.15 28.97 24.50
N ALA A 8 5.94 28.26 25.30
CA ALA A 8 5.49 27.20 26.17
C ALA A 8 4.81 27.88 27.36
N ARG A 9 3.50 27.71 27.49
CA ARG A 9 2.84 27.88 28.78
C ARG A 9 3.43 26.81 29.69
N PRO A 10 4.26 27.16 30.69
CA PRO A 10 4.93 26.15 31.51
C PRO A 10 3.93 25.40 32.41
N LEU A 11 2.75 26.01 32.64
CA LEU A 11 1.65 25.48 33.42
C LEU A 11 0.40 25.41 32.53
N VAL A 12 -0.26 24.25 32.52
CA VAL A 12 -1.51 23.95 31.82
C VAL A 12 -2.63 23.81 32.85
N THR A 13 -3.77 24.44 32.58
CA THR A 13 -4.98 24.34 33.42
C THR A 13 -5.70 23.02 33.17
N VAL A 14 -6.18 22.38 34.23
CA VAL A 14 -7.00 21.17 34.13
C VAL A 14 -8.47 21.60 34.10
N TYR A 15 -9.22 21.16 33.10
CA TYR A 15 -10.65 21.44 32.99
C TYR A 15 -11.47 20.27 33.55
N SER A 16 -12.59 20.60 34.19
CA SER A 16 -13.64 19.65 34.60
C SER A 16 -14.56 19.32 33.42
N ASP A 17 -15.32 18.22 33.48
CA ASP A 17 -16.25 17.77 32.42
C ASP A 17 -17.31 18.83 32.05
N LYS A 18 -17.57 19.78 32.95
CA LYS A 18 -18.47 20.92 32.74
C LYS A 18 -17.79 22.13 32.08
N ASN A 19 -16.58 21.96 31.56
CA ASN A 19 -15.71 23.02 31.02
C ASN A 19 -15.34 24.12 32.03
N GLU A 20 -15.32 23.80 33.32
CA GLU A 20 -14.90 24.72 34.38
C GLU A 20 -13.40 24.54 34.71
N ASP A 21 -12.70 25.64 34.99
CA ASP A 21 -11.30 25.61 35.41
C ASP A 21 -11.17 24.91 36.77
N THR A 22 -10.56 23.73 36.78
CA THR A 22 -10.10 23.13 38.02
C THR A 22 -8.81 23.87 38.39
N GLN A 23 -8.79 24.54 39.54
CA GLN A 23 -7.68 25.41 39.97
C GLN A 23 -6.30 24.70 40.01
N THR A 24 -6.29 23.38 39.86
CA THR A 24 -5.13 22.52 39.61
C THR A 24 -4.39 22.89 38.32
N ARG A 25 -3.08 23.11 38.43
CA ARG A 25 -2.19 23.39 37.29
C ARG A 25 -1.10 22.32 37.19
N ILE A 26 -0.89 21.79 36.00
CA ILE A 26 0.11 20.76 35.72
C ILE A 26 1.23 21.36 34.87
N LYS A 27 2.48 20.96 35.11
CA LYS A 27 3.62 21.38 34.28
C LYS A 27 3.50 20.76 32.89
N LEU A 28 3.70 21.57 31.83
CA LEU A 28 3.68 21.09 30.45
C LEU A 28 4.80 20.03 30.25
N PRO A 29 4.47 18.79 29.87
CA PRO A 29 5.47 17.75 29.63
C PRO A 29 6.48 18.16 28.56
N ALA A 30 7.74 17.72 28.72
CA ALA A 30 8.84 18.11 27.83
C ALA A 30 8.61 17.72 26.37
N VAL A 31 7.85 16.66 26.09
CA VAL A 31 7.56 16.18 24.72
C VAL A 31 6.84 17.23 23.86
N PHE A 32 6.02 18.10 24.45
CA PHE A 32 5.33 19.17 23.72
C PHE A 32 6.25 20.31 23.28
N ARG A 33 7.52 20.31 23.73
CA ARG A 33 8.56 21.27 23.32
C ARG A 33 9.54 20.65 22.31
N ALA A 34 9.36 19.37 21.97
CA ALA A 34 10.21 18.70 21.00
C ALA A 34 10.05 19.33 19.60
N PRO A 35 11.12 19.39 18.80
CA PRO A 35 11.03 19.91 17.44
C PRO A 35 10.14 19.01 16.58
N ILE A 36 9.15 19.62 15.92
CA ILE A 36 8.24 18.88 15.04
C ILE A 36 8.93 18.67 13.69
N ARG A 37 9.22 17.40 13.38
CA ARG A 37 9.84 16.95 12.13
C ARG A 37 8.83 16.17 11.28
N SER A 38 8.15 16.87 10.39
CA SER A 38 7.12 16.27 9.51
C SER A 38 7.72 15.23 8.55
N ASP A 39 8.96 15.42 8.11
CA ASP A 39 9.73 14.48 7.30
C ASP A 39 9.86 13.10 7.98
N VAL A 40 10.26 13.11 9.25
CA VAL A 40 10.44 11.87 10.04
C VAL A 40 9.09 11.22 10.32
N VAL A 41 8.08 12.01 10.68
CA VAL A 41 6.73 11.49 10.96
C VAL A 41 6.15 10.81 9.73
N CYS A 42 6.22 11.43 8.56
CA CYS A 42 5.75 10.84 7.31
C CYS A 42 6.52 9.56 6.96
N PHE A 43 7.86 9.58 7.07
CA PHE A 43 8.68 8.40 6.79
C PHE A 43 8.31 7.23 7.70
N MET A 44 8.24 7.44 9.02
CA MET A 44 7.89 6.38 9.96
C MET A 44 6.46 5.87 9.75
N HIS A 45 5.52 6.77 9.50
CA HIS A 45 4.13 6.40 9.22
C HIS A 45 4.04 5.45 8.02
N ASP A 46 4.69 5.80 6.90
CA ASP A 46 4.69 4.97 5.69
C ASP A 46 5.28 3.59 5.92
N GLN A 47 6.35 3.48 6.71
CA GLN A 47 6.93 2.17 7.04
C GLN A 47 6.00 1.36 7.94
N VAL A 48 5.42 1.96 8.98
CA VAL A 48 4.49 1.27 9.89
C VAL A 48 3.21 0.84 9.16
N SER A 49 2.70 1.64 8.24
CA SER A 49 1.54 1.27 7.41
C SER A 49 1.80 0.05 6.52
N LYS A 50 3.05 -0.18 6.10
CA LYS A 50 3.41 -1.36 5.28
C LYS A 50 3.42 -2.66 6.10
N ILE A 51 3.71 -2.61 7.41
CA ILE A 51 3.81 -3.80 8.28
C ILE A 51 2.47 -4.55 8.39
N LYS A 52 1.33 -3.83 8.35
CA LYS A 52 0.00 -4.43 8.49
C LYS A 52 -0.52 -5.12 7.22
N ARG A 53 0.20 -5.05 6.10
CA ARG A 53 -0.24 -5.62 4.82
C ARG A 53 -0.08 -7.14 4.85
N GLN A 54 -1.11 -7.85 4.41
CA GLN A 54 -1.04 -9.29 4.18
C GLN A 54 -0.54 -9.57 2.75
N SER A 55 0.23 -10.64 2.58
CA SER A 55 0.67 -11.05 1.24
C SER A 55 -0.53 -11.48 0.40
N TYR A 56 -0.52 -11.08 -0.87
CA TYR A 56 -1.50 -11.50 -1.86
C TYR A 56 -0.75 -11.82 -3.15
N ALA A 57 -1.20 -12.84 -3.86
CA ALA A 57 -0.61 -13.27 -5.13
C ALA A 57 -1.68 -13.90 -6.02
N VAL A 58 -1.45 -13.85 -7.33
CA VAL A 58 -2.22 -14.65 -8.29
C VAL A 58 -1.78 -16.12 -8.19
N SER A 59 -2.65 -17.05 -8.59
CA SER A 59 -2.29 -18.47 -8.61
C SER A 59 -1.12 -18.71 -9.56
N THR A 60 -0.10 -19.43 -9.08
CA THR A 60 1.10 -19.78 -9.87
C THR A 60 0.79 -20.60 -11.11
N LYS A 61 -0.34 -21.33 -11.10
CA LYS A 61 -0.80 -22.15 -12.23
C LYS A 61 -1.82 -21.42 -13.12
N ALA A 62 -2.20 -20.18 -12.80
CA ALA A 62 -3.14 -19.43 -13.63
C ALA A 62 -2.58 -19.26 -15.05
N GLY A 63 -3.42 -19.51 -16.06
CA GLY A 63 -3.01 -19.45 -17.47
C GLY A 63 -2.13 -20.60 -17.97
N HIS A 64 -1.56 -21.43 -17.09
CA HIS A 64 -0.65 -22.53 -17.45
C HIS A 64 -1.31 -23.92 -17.55
N GLN A 65 -2.59 -24.03 -17.20
CA GLN A 65 -3.34 -25.30 -17.20
C GLN A 65 -3.86 -25.73 -18.58
N THR A 66 -3.39 -25.09 -19.65
CA THR A 66 -3.85 -25.35 -21.02
C THR A 66 -2.68 -25.72 -21.92
N SER A 67 -2.72 -26.89 -22.56
CA SER A 67 -1.70 -27.28 -23.54
C SER A 67 -1.87 -26.48 -24.82
N ALA A 68 -0.90 -25.63 -25.13
CA ALA A 68 -0.92 -24.78 -26.31
C ALA A 68 0.47 -24.64 -26.94
N GLU A 69 0.52 -24.56 -28.27
CA GLU A 69 1.76 -24.40 -29.02
C GLU A 69 1.55 -23.41 -30.17
N SER A 70 2.60 -22.68 -30.54
CA SER A 70 2.52 -21.77 -31.69
C SER A 70 2.49 -22.57 -32.99
N TRP A 71 1.65 -22.14 -33.93
CA TRP A 71 1.60 -22.75 -35.26
C TRP A 71 2.67 -22.22 -36.23
N GLY A 72 3.56 -21.34 -35.76
CA GLY A 72 4.59 -20.73 -36.59
C GLY A 72 4.02 -19.77 -37.63
N THR A 73 4.77 -19.59 -38.72
CA THR A 73 4.40 -18.77 -39.89
C THR A 73 3.70 -19.61 -40.96
N GLY A 74 3.15 -18.98 -42.00
CA GLY A 74 2.50 -19.69 -43.12
C GLY A 74 1.01 -20.01 -42.88
N ARG A 75 0.44 -19.51 -41.78
CA ARG A 75 -1.00 -19.44 -41.55
C ARG A 75 -1.38 -17.96 -41.43
N ALA A 76 -2.53 -17.55 -41.98
CA ALA A 76 -3.01 -16.15 -41.97
C ALA A 76 -3.48 -15.69 -40.57
N VAL A 77 -2.66 -15.95 -39.55
CA VAL A 77 -3.02 -15.92 -38.15
C VAL A 77 -1.77 -15.58 -37.31
N ALA A 78 -1.92 -14.78 -36.25
CA ALA A 78 -0.80 -14.37 -35.39
C ALA A 78 -0.11 -15.55 -34.69
N ARG A 79 1.21 -15.41 -34.43
CA ARG A 79 2.13 -16.44 -33.90
C ARG A 79 1.95 -16.80 -32.40
N ILE A 80 0.82 -16.47 -31.80
CA ILE A 80 0.53 -16.74 -30.38
C ILE A 80 0.27 -18.25 -30.19
N PRO A 81 0.72 -18.88 -29.09
CA PRO A 81 0.40 -20.28 -28.77
C PRO A 81 -1.11 -20.55 -28.79
N ARG A 82 -1.53 -21.66 -29.40
CA ARG A 82 -2.95 -22.04 -29.55
C ARG A 82 -3.26 -23.37 -28.90
N VAL A 83 -4.42 -23.44 -28.25
CA VAL A 83 -4.93 -24.64 -27.58
C VAL A 83 -5.06 -25.77 -28.61
N ARG A 84 -4.44 -26.90 -28.31
CA ARG A 84 -4.43 -28.10 -29.17
C ARG A 84 -5.79 -28.79 -29.13
N GLY A 85 -6.06 -29.66 -30.12
CA GLY A 85 -7.30 -30.43 -30.22
C GLY A 85 -8.27 -29.91 -31.30
N GLY A 86 -9.48 -30.43 -31.28
CA GLY A 86 -10.58 -30.09 -32.19
C GLY A 86 -11.93 -30.48 -31.60
N GLY A 87 -13.03 -29.98 -32.17
CA GLY A 87 -14.40 -30.32 -31.74
C GLY A 87 -14.96 -29.48 -30.59
N THR A 88 -14.18 -28.53 -30.04
CA THR A 88 -14.67 -27.56 -29.04
C THR A 88 -14.37 -26.13 -29.50
N TYR A 89 -15.20 -25.17 -29.06
CA TYR A 89 -14.97 -23.73 -29.33
C TYR A 89 -13.62 -23.22 -28.78
N ARG A 90 -13.03 -23.92 -27.81
CA ARG A 90 -11.75 -23.57 -27.19
C ARG A 90 -10.54 -23.95 -28.04
N SER A 91 -10.69 -24.94 -28.92
CA SER A 91 -9.60 -25.43 -29.78
C SER A 91 -9.17 -24.35 -30.79
N GLY A 92 -7.86 -24.14 -30.99
CA GLY A 92 -7.34 -23.14 -31.91
C GLY A 92 -7.43 -21.68 -31.42
N GLN A 93 -8.08 -21.41 -30.29
CA GLN A 93 -7.93 -20.14 -29.58
C GLN A 93 -6.53 -20.06 -28.97
N GLY A 94 -6.04 -18.85 -28.71
CA GLY A 94 -4.71 -18.68 -28.13
C GLY A 94 -4.71 -18.60 -26.63
N ALA A 95 -3.55 -18.91 -26.08
CA ALA A 95 -3.29 -19.09 -24.66
C ALA A 95 -1.94 -18.45 -24.29
N PHE A 96 -1.62 -18.46 -23.00
CA PHE A 96 -0.36 -18.01 -22.38
C PHE A 96 0.02 -16.53 -22.51
N GLY A 97 -0.57 -15.78 -23.44
CA GLY A 97 -0.34 -14.34 -23.54
C GLY A 97 -1.00 -13.57 -22.39
N ASN A 98 -0.32 -12.54 -21.88
CA ASN A 98 -0.93 -11.51 -21.02
C ASN A 98 -2.05 -10.70 -21.72
N MET A 99 -2.16 -10.85 -23.04
CA MET A 99 -3.16 -10.22 -23.92
C MET A 99 -4.27 -11.19 -24.40
N ARG A 100 -4.37 -12.39 -23.81
CA ARG A 100 -5.32 -13.44 -24.20
C ARG A 100 -6.35 -13.72 -23.13
#